data_AF-A0A0V0URJ7-F1
#
_entry.id   AF-A0A0V0URJ7-F1
#
_cell.length_a   1.000
_cell.length_b   1.000
_cell.length_c   1.000
_cell.angle_alpha   90.00
_cell.angle_beta   90.00
_cell.angle_gamma   90.00
#
_symmetry.space_group_name_H-M   'P 1'
#
loop_
_entity.id
_entity.type
_entity.pdbx_description
1 polymer ?
#
loop_
_entity_poly.entity_id
_entity_poly.type
_entity_poly.pdbx_seq_one_letter_code
_entity_poly.pdbx_strand_id
1 'polypeptide(L)'
;MTARWPLVIFYNIIDVSAYNAYVLRTEKHPAWNVGRLHKRRLFLEELGKALVQPEMMRRKTLPRTAAAKSAVERLRKDADQAVSLIRMQVVKKEPDVNCVFQVTTRQAYVSQYDRKTNCASPMGQFDPENNGR
;
A
#
# COMPACT_ATOMS: atom_id res chain seq x y z
N MET A 1 17.66 26.51 7.06
CA MET A 1 16.45 26.83 6.26
C MET A 1 16.88 27.30 4.88
N THR A 2 16.15 26.95 3.81
CA THR A 2 16.50 27.37 2.45
C THR A 2 16.08 28.83 2.23
N ALA A 3 16.95 29.69 1.69
CA ALA A 3 16.61 31.11 1.43
C ALA A 3 15.70 31.33 0.19
N ARG A 4 15.18 30.26 -0.42
CA ARG A 4 14.38 30.32 -1.64
C ARG A 4 12.90 30.24 -1.28
N TRP A 5 12.22 31.39 -1.25
CA TRP A 5 10.80 31.47 -0.85
C TRP A 5 9.85 30.50 -1.59
N PRO A 6 10.01 30.17 -2.90
CA PRO A 6 9.07 29.26 -3.56
C PRO A 6 9.12 27.85 -2.97
N LEU A 7 10.30 27.45 -2.50
CA LEU A 7 10.51 26.13 -1.92
C LEU A 7 9.84 26.00 -0.55
N VAL A 8 9.77 27.09 0.22
CA VAL A 8 9.03 27.15 1.49
C VAL A 8 7.53 26.92 1.24
N ILE A 9 6.97 27.57 0.23
CA ILE A 9 5.56 27.35 -0.16
C ILE A 9 5.34 25.90 -0.58
N PHE A 10 6.25 25.33 -1.36
CA PHE A 10 6.15 23.93 -1.77
C PHE A 10 6.16 22.96 -0.57
N TYR A 11 7.02 23.18 0.42
CA TYR A 11 7.01 22.36 1.64
C TYR A 11 5.69 22.46 2.40
N ASN A 12 5.14 23.66 2.53
CA ASN A 12 3.83 23.87 3.16
C ASN A 12 2.71 23.12 2.41
N ILE A 13 2.74 23.13 1.07
CA ILE A 13 1.75 22.40 0.25
C ILE A 13 1.84 20.90 0.54
N ILE A 14 3.05 20.34 0.61
CA ILE A 14 3.25 18.91 0.92
C ILE A 14 2.72 18.59 2.32
N ASP A 15 3.05 19.42 3.32
CA ASP A 15 2.67 19.17 4.71
C ASP A 15 1.16 19.18 4.91
N VAL A 16 0.47 20.18 4.34
CA VAL A 16 -1.00 20.29 4.40
C VAL A 16 -1.64 19.12 3.66
N SER A 17 -1.14 18.78 2.47
CA SER A 17 -1.70 17.68 1.66
C SER A 17 -1.54 16.32 2.34
N ALA A 18 -0.37 16.06 2.93
CA ALA A 18 -0.11 14.81 3.66
C ALA A 18 -0.96 14.68 4.92
N TYR A 19 -1.19 15.79 5.64
CA TYR A 19 -2.09 15.79 6.79
C TYR A 19 -3.55 15.54 6.38
N ASN A 20 -4.03 16.18 5.33
CA ASN A 20 -5.39 15.96 4.83
C ASN A 20 -5.60 14.50 4.38
N ALA A 21 -4.62 13.92 3.69
CA ALA A 21 -4.65 12.52 3.31
C ALA A 21 -4.66 11.58 4.54
N TYR A 22 -3.92 11.93 5.60
CA TYR A 22 -3.94 11.19 6.86
C TYR A 22 -5.33 11.19 7.51
N VAL A 23 -5.98 12.35 7.61
CA VAL A 23 -7.34 12.46 8.18
C VAL A 23 -8.31 11.57 7.41
N LEU A 24 -8.34 11.70 6.08
CA LEU A 24 -9.18 10.87 5.22
C LEU A 24 -8.90 9.37 5.36
N ARG A 25 -7.62 8.98 5.51
CA ARG A 25 -7.23 7.58 5.72
C ARG A 25 -7.77 7.04 7.05
N THR A 26 -7.66 7.83 8.12
CA THR A 26 -8.13 7.40 9.45
C THR A 26 -9.65 7.35 9.56
N GLU A 27 -10.36 8.20 8.83
CA GLU A 27 -11.82 8.16 8.76
C GLU A 27 -12.32 6.94 7.98
N LYS A 28 -11.71 6.63 6.83
CA LYS A 28 -12.10 5.47 6.02
C LYS A 28 -11.74 4.14 6.66
N HIS A 29 -10.70 4.10 7.49
CA HIS A 29 -10.19 2.87 8.11
C HIS A 29 -9.98 3.05 9.61
N PRO A 30 -11.05 3.09 10.42
CA PRO A 30 -10.95 3.32 11.87
C PRO A 30 -10.19 2.19 12.61
N ALA A 31 -10.23 0.97 12.07
CA ALA A 31 -9.51 -0.19 12.59
C ALA A 31 -8.00 -0.19 12.25
N TRP A 32 -7.52 0.76 11.44
CA TRP A 32 -6.11 0.82 11.05
C TRP A 32 -5.24 1.31 12.22
N ASN A 33 -4.27 0.47 12.61
CA ASN A 33 -3.32 0.73 13.71
C ASN A 33 -3.97 1.03 15.08
N VAL A 34 -5.07 0.34 15.42
CA VAL A 34 -5.69 0.42 16.76
C VAL A 34 -4.65 0.08 17.85
N GLY A 35 -4.63 0.85 18.94
CA GLY A 35 -3.66 0.70 20.04
C GLY A 35 -2.27 1.29 19.79
N ARG A 36 -1.98 1.85 18.60
CA ARG A 36 -0.73 2.57 18.34
C ARG A 36 -0.92 4.07 18.58
N LEU A 37 0.00 4.67 19.35
CA LEU A 37 -0.01 6.12 19.65
C LEU A 37 0.54 6.99 18.50
N HIS A 38 1.42 6.46 17.66
CA HIS A 38 2.18 7.22 16.65
C HIS A 38 1.62 7.03 15.22
N LYS A 39 0.30 7.07 15.06
CA LYS A 39 -0.38 6.78 13.78
C LYS A 39 0.02 7.70 12.63
N ARG A 40 0.20 9.00 12.89
CA ARG A 40 0.65 9.97 11.88
C ARG A 40 2.03 9.62 11.32
N ARG A 41 2.96 9.19 12.17
CA ARG A 41 4.29 8.76 11.74
C ARG A 41 4.22 7.50 10.88
N LEU A 42 3.46 6.50 11.32
CA LEU A 42 3.25 5.27 10.56
C LEU A 42 2.65 5.55 9.17
N PHE A 43 1.68 6.47 9.12
CA PHE A 43 1.09 6.90 7.86
C PHE A 43 2.14 7.51 6.92
N LEU A 44 2.97 8.43 7.41
CA LEU A 44 4.01 9.05 6.59
C LEU A 44 5.09 8.05 6.15
N GLU A 45 5.41 7.06 6.97
CA GLU A 45 6.32 5.98 6.59
C GLU A 45 5.75 5.09 5.49
N GLU A 46 4.47 4.71 5.57
CA GLU A 46 3.77 3.95 4.53
C GLU A 46 3.63 4.78 3.24
N LEU A 47 3.24 6.05 3.36
CA LEU A 47 3.12 6.98 2.24
C LEU A 47 4.45 7.15 1.52
N GLY A 48 5.53 7.41 2.27
CA GLY A 48 6.87 7.57 1.70
C GLY A 48 7.34 6.32 0.95
N LYS A 49 7.13 5.12 1.53
CA LYS A 49 7.46 3.86 0.85
C LYS A 49 6.66 3.69 -0.44
N ALA A 50 5.36 3.96 -0.41
CA ALA A 50 4.49 3.83 -1.58
C ALA A 50 4.88 4.79 -2.72
N LEU A 51 5.30 6.02 -2.40
CA LEU A 51 5.75 7.00 -3.41
C LEU A 51 7.11 6.64 -4.01
N VAL A 52 8.03 6.14 -3.19
CA VAL A 52 9.43 5.93 -3.59
C VAL A 52 9.63 4.58 -4.26
N GLN A 53 8.89 3.54 -3.87
CA GLN A 53 9.06 2.19 -4.40
C GLN A 53 8.91 2.04 -5.92
N PRO A 54 7.93 2.64 -6.63
CA PRO A 54 7.88 2.53 -8.09
C PRO A 54 9.07 3.21 -8.76
N GLU A 55 9.52 4.35 -8.21
CA GLU A 55 10.71 5.04 -8.69
C GLU A 55 11.99 4.25 -8.42
N MET A 56 12.08 3.54 -7.28
CA MET A 56 13.19 2.62 -7.00
C MET A 56 13.24 1.45 -7.98
N MET A 57 12.08 0.92 -8.37
CA MET A 57 11.99 -0.17 -9.36
C MET A 57 12.45 0.29 -10.75
N ARG A 58 12.08 1.51 -11.16
CA ARG A 58 12.43 2.08 -12.47
C ARG A 58 13.91 2.40 -12.64
N ARG A 59 14.63 2.67 -11.55
CA ARG A 59 16.07 2.97 -11.61
C ARG A 59 16.84 1.74 -12.07
N LYS A 60 17.67 1.88 -13.11
CA LYS A 60 18.57 0.80 -13.57
C LYS A 60 19.76 0.62 -12.63
N THR A 61 20.32 1.73 -12.17
CA THR A 61 21.51 1.77 -11.31
C THR A 61 21.17 1.40 -9.87
N LEU A 62 21.98 0.50 -9.29
CA LEU A 62 21.84 0.12 -7.89
C LEU A 62 22.43 1.19 -6.95
N PRO A 63 21.83 1.39 -5.76
CA PRO A 63 22.40 2.25 -4.74
C PRO A 63 23.82 1.82 -4.36
N ARG A 64 24.67 2.80 -4.00
CA ARG A 64 26.07 2.55 -3.64
C ARG A 64 26.24 1.82 -2.30
N THR A 65 25.31 2.01 -1.37
CA THR A 65 25.38 1.40 -0.04
C THR A 65 24.84 -0.02 -0.06
N ALA A 66 25.54 -0.96 0.58
CA ALA A 66 25.19 -2.38 0.57
C ALA A 66 23.76 -2.66 1.07
N ALA A 67 23.35 -1.97 2.15
CA ALA A 67 22.00 -2.09 2.70
C ALA A 67 20.91 -1.64 1.71
N ALA A 68 21.10 -0.51 1.05
CA ALA A 68 20.13 0.00 0.07
C ALA A 68 20.14 -0.84 -1.22
N LYS A 69 21.31 -1.36 -1.63
CA LYS A 69 21.42 -2.30 -2.75
C LYS A 69 20.62 -3.58 -2.47
N SER A 70 20.83 -4.20 -1.31
CA SER A 70 20.07 -5.38 -0.89
C SER A 70 18.56 -5.11 -0.84
N ALA A 71 18.14 -3.95 -0.31
CA ALA A 71 16.73 -3.58 -0.26
C ALA A 71 16.10 -3.46 -1.67
N VAL A 72 16.79 -2.83 -2.63
CA VAL A 72 16.31 -2.73 -4.02
C VAL A 72 16.22 -4.10 -4.69
N GLU A 73 17.22 -4.96 -4.49
CA GLU A 73 17.21 -6.31 -5.06
C GLU A 73 16.06 -7.17 -4.52
N ARG A 74 15.78 -7.10 -3.21
CA ARG A 74 14.63 -7.78 -2.60
C ARG A 74 13.32 -7.27 -3.18
N LEU A 75 13.15 -5.96 -3.27
CA LEU A 75 11.94 -5.35 -3.85
C LEU A 75 11.69 -5.83 -5.28
N ARG A 76 12.73 -5.88 -6.12
CA ARG A 76 12.59 -6.38 -7.50
C ARG A 76 12.18 -7.85 -7.55
N LYS A 77 12.82 -8.71 -6.74
CA LYS A 77 12.45 -10.13 -6.63
C LYS A 77 11.01 -10.32 -6.19
N ASP A 78 10.55 -9.55 -5.20
CA ASP A 78 9.18 -9.62 -4.72
C ASP A 78 8.17 -9.20 -5.81
N ALA A 79 8.52 -8.23 -6.66
CA ALA A 79 7.72 -7.85 -7.81
C ALA A 79 7.70 -8.94 -8.90
N ASP A 80 8.84 -9.54 -9.22
CA ASP A 80 8.92 -10.62 -10.20
C ASP A 80 8.12 -11.86 -9.74
N GLN A 81 8.16 -12.17 -8.44
CA GLN A 81 7.35 -13.23 -7.83
C GLN A 81 5.85 -12.91 -7.91
N ALA A 82 5.45 -11.65 -7.69
CA ALA A 82 4.06 -11.25 -7.83
C ALA A 82 3.57 -11.37 -9.28
N VAL A 83 4.40 -10.98 -10.26
CA VAL A 83 4.09 -11.10 -11.69
C VAL A 83 3.98 -12.57 -12.12
N SER A 84 4.84 -13.46 -11.62
CA SER A 84 4.78 -14.89 -11.95
C SER A 84 3.53 -15.57 -11.37
N LEU A 85 3.13 -15.23 -10.14
CA LEU A 85 1.88 -15.72 -9.54
C LEU A 85 0.65 -15.27 -10.32
N ILE A 86 0.60 -14.00 -10.77
CA ILE A 86 -0.47 -13.49 -11.63
C ILE A 86 -0.49 -14.24 -12.96
N ARG A 87 0.67 -14.46 -13.59
CA ARG A 87 0.77 -15.20 -14.85
C ARG A 87 0.25 -16.64 -14.72
N MET A 88 0.55 -17.34 -13.62
CA MET A 88 0.03 -18.69 -13.38
C MET A 88 -1.49 -18.71 -13.16
N GLN A 89 -2.06 -17.68 -12.51
CA GLN A 89 -3.51 -17.56 -12.33
C GLN A 89 -4.23 -17.28 -13.67
N VAL A 90 -3.63 -16.47 -14.55
CA VAL A 90 -4.17 -16.22 -15.91
C VAL A 90 -4.04 -17.48 -16.79
N VAL A 91 -2.94 -18.23 -16.69
CA VAL A 91 -2.74 -19.48 -17.46
C VAL A 91 -3.70 -20.60 -17.04
N LYS A 92 -4.12 -20.65 -15.76
CA LYS A 92 -5.10 -21.65 -15.29
C LYS A 92 -6.55 -21.31 -15.67
N LYS A 93 -6.84 -20.11 -16.14
CA LYS A 93 -8.18 -19.71 -16.59
C LYS A 93 -8.21 -19.80 -18.11
N GLU A 94 -8.66 -20.93 -18.66
CA GLU A 94 -8.91 -21.06 -20.10
C GLU A 94 -9.88 -19.96 -20.59
N PRO A 95 -9.77 -19.53 -21.87
CA PRO A 95 -10.38 -18.31 -22.33
C PRO A 95 -11.85 -18.55 -22.65
N ASP A 96 -12.75 -17.97 -21.87
CA ASP A 96 -14.09 -17.70 -22.41
C ASP A 96 -13.95 -16.56 -23.41
N VAL A 97 -14.40 -16.83 -24.64
CA VAL A 97 -14.15 -15.99 -25.80
C VAL A 97 -15.00 -14.74 -25.64
N ASN A 98 -14.30 -13.60 -25.59
CA ASN A 98 -14.78 -12.22 -25.80
C ASN A 98 -14.61 -11.30 -24.58
N CYS A 99 -13.38 -10.82 -24.38
CA CYS A 99 -13.20 -9.51 -23.78
C CYS A 99 -11.91 -8.87 -24.29
N VAL A 100 -12.05 -7.77 -25.03
CA VAL A 100 -10.98 -6.80 -25.27
C VAL A 100 -10.57 -6.26 -23.92
N PHE A 101 -9.54 -6.84 -23.30
CA PHE A 101 -9.05 -6.40 -22.01
C PHE A 101 -7.62 -5.87 -22.16
N GLN A 102 -7.53 -4.61 -22.58
CA GLN A 102 -6.30 -3.84 -22.46
C GLN A 102 -6.03 -3.56 -20.97
N VAL A 103 -5.33 -4.49 -20.30
CA VAL A 103 -4.87 -4.30 -18.92
C VAL A 103 -3.76 -3.26 -18.92
N THR A 104 -4.15 -2.02 -18.67
CA THR A 104 -3.19 -0.96 -18.33
C THR A 104 -2.55 -1.34 -17.00
N THR A 105 -1.22 -1.53 -17.03
CA THR A 105 -0.29 -1.95 -15.95
C THR A 105 -0.38 -1.15 -14.64
N ARG A 106 -1.30 -0.17 -14.53
CA ARG A 106 -1.50 0.65 -13.34
C ARG A 106 -2.33 -0.01 -12.22
N GLN A 107 -3.19 -0.99 -12.51
CA GLN A 107 -4.04 -1.60 -11.47
C GLN A 107 -3.31 -2.65 -10.59
N ALA A 108 -2.23 -3.26 -11.08
CA ALA A 108 -1.48 -4.27 -10.32
C ALA A 108 -0.77 -3.69 -9.09
N TYR A 109 -0.34 -2.42 -9.15
CA TYR A 109 0.39 -1.78 -8.06
C TYR A 109 -0.53 -1.41 -6.88
N VAL A 110 -1.79 -1.07 -7.15
CA VAL A 110 -2.76 -0.69 -6.12
C VAL A 110 -3.27 -1.91 -5.33
N SER A 111 -3.41 -3.08 -5.98
CA SER A 111 -3.90 -4.32 -5.34
C SER A 111 -2.92 -4.91 -4.30
N GLN A 112 -1.62 -4.66 -4.44
CA GLN A 112 -0.61 -5.22 -3.53
C GLN A 112 -0.66 -4.63 -2.11
N TYR A 113 -1.20 -3.41 -1.95
CA TYR A 113 -1.37 -2.76 -0.64
C TYR A 113 -2.69 -3.09 0.05
N ASP A 114 -3.57 -3.86 -0.59
CA ASP A 114 -4.90 -4.24 -0.05
C ASP A 114 -4.94 -5.67 0.51
N ARG A 115 -3.78 -6.28 0.83
CA ARG A 115 -3.73 -7.65 1.35
C ARG A 115 -3.07 -7.76 2.71
N LYS A 116 -3.89 -7.60 3.76
CA LYS A 116 -3.96 -8.48 4.96
C LYS A 116 -5.07 -8.02 5.91
N THR A 117 -6.29 -8.51 5.70
CA THR A 117 -7.27 -8.74 6.77
C THR A 117 -7.55 -10.24 6.82
N ASN A 118 -6.56 -11.01 7.27
CA ASN A 118 -6.81 -12.36 7.75
C ASN A 118 -7.06 -12.26 9.26
N CYS A 119 -8.31 -12.00 9.63
CA CYS A 119 -8.80 -12.29 10.97
C CYS A 119 -9.77 -13.46 10.82
N ALA A 120 -9.24 -14.67 10.91
CA ALA A 120 -10.04 -15.84 11.21
C ALA A 120 -10.13 -15.93 12.74
N SER A 121 -11.34 -15.86 13.27
CA SER A 121 -11.69 -16.49 14.56
C SER A 121 -13.17 -16.88 14.53
N PRO A 122 -13.53 -17.98 15.20
CA PRO A 122 -14.67 -18.81 14.85
C PRO A 122 -15.96 -18.34 15.52
N MET A 123 -17.07 -18.69 14.86
CA MET A 123 -18.47 -18.57 15.28
C MET A 123 -18.67 -18.65 16.80
N GLY A 124 -19.21 -17.58 17.39
CA GLY A 124 -19.92 -17.62 18.65
C GLY A 124 -21.40 -17.37 18.37
N GLN A 125 -22.23 -18.39 18.60
CA GLN A 125 -23.69 -18.33 18.55
C GLN A 125 -24.19 -17.21 19.48
N PHE A 126 -25.08 -16.34 18.98
CA PHE A 126 -25.84 -15.39 19.81
C PHE A 126 -27.19 -16.05 20.10
N ASP A 127 -27.38 -16.53 21.34
CA ASP A 127 -28.68 -16.98 21.85
C ASP A 127 -29.52 -15.75 22.23
N PRO A 128 -30.77 -15.59 21.74
CA PRO A 128 -31.62 -14.48 22.11
C PRO A 128 -32.64 -14.93 23.16
N GLU A 129 -32.25 -15.04 24.43
CA GLU A 129 -33.20 -15.03 25.54
C GLU A 129 -32.63 -14.29 26.76
N ASN A 130 -33.10 -13.07 27.01
CA ASN A 130 -33.41 -12.64 28.36
C ASN A 130 -34.44 -11.50 28.36
N ASN A 131 -35.69 -11.86 28.62
CA ASN A 131 -36.76 -10.97 29.07
C ASN A 131 -36.64 -10.76 30.59
N GLY A 132 -36.82 -9.52 31.03
CA GLY A 132 -37.01 -9.15 32.45
C GLY A 132 -35.97 -8.12 32.88
N ARG A 133 -36.33 -6.95 33.39
CA ARG A 133 -37.50 -6.59 34.19
C ARG A 133 -37.68 -5.07 34.17
#